data_AF-A0A1G9TS38-F1
#
_entry.id   AF-A0A1G9TS38-F1
#
_cell.length_a   1.000
_cell.length_b   1.000
_cell.length_c   1.000
_cell.angle_alpha   90.00
_cell.angle_beta   90.00
_cell.angle_gamma   90.00
#
_symmetry.space_group_name_H-M   'P 1'
#
loop_
_entity.id
_entity.type
_entity.pdbx_description
1 polymer ?
#
loop_
_entity_poly.entity_id
_entity_poly.type
_entity_poly.pdbx_seq_one_letter_code
_entity_poly.pdbx_strand_id
1 'polypeptide(L)'
;MDETKQMMPSDDRDRGILTPDDRKFLKGKKEFSSEQSERDARYRIRKRVKNSILDFSILLHHLDERDRKQVFSKHMAKSSDDEISSEKLREFVESTMFSQGISDAISLLYLGVSDAGDSFEAVLKEGVAGAEESKGYLVDSVSVDIDVSRGKPDMEDLVSKLNSGEPLSEEEIRAVINSGQFDIDAESLDMLLQQISSQLSVESEDVEINLNYEPDDE
;
A
#
# COMPACT_ATOMS: atom_id res chain seq x y z
N MET A 1 -25.35 2.02 -7.06
CA MET A 1 -23.94 2.07 -7.48
C MET A 1 -23.19 2.55 -6.26
N ASP A 2 -22.64 1.62 -5.48
CA ASP A 2 -21.68 1.95 -4.42
C ASP A 2 -20.43 1.15 -4.74
N GLU A 3 -19.35 1.90 -4.91
CA GLU A 3 -18.13 1.56 -5.62
C GLU A 3 -17.23 0.66 -4.77
N THR A 4 -16.62 -0.32 -5.43
CA THR A 4 -15.25 -0.82 -5.21
C THR A 4 -14.62 -0.40 -3.88
N LYS A 5 -14.98 -1.10 -2.81
CA LYS A 5 -14.31 -0.93 -1.52
C LYS A 5 -13.02 -1.75 -1.54
N GLN A 6 -12.00 -1.23 -2.23
CA GLN A 6 -10.63 -1.43 -1.77
C GLN A 6 -10.64 -1.22 -0.26
N MET A 7 -9.97 -2.07 0.52
CA MET A 7 -9.98 -2.01 1.99
C MET A 7 -9.25 -0.73 2.45
N MET A 8 -9.91 0.41 2.29
CA MET A 8 -9.38 1.73 2.55
C MET A 8 -9.67 2.11 3.99
N PRO A 9 -8.72 2.78 4.67
CA PRO A 9 -8.93 3.29 6.03
C PRO A 9 -10.21 4.11 6.16
N SER A 10 -10.89 3.95 7.29
CA SER A 10 -12.06 4.74 7.64
C SER A 10 -11.77 6.24 7.51
N ASP A 11 -12.76 7.01 7.07
CA ASP A 11 -12.64 8.45 6.95
C ASP A 11 -12.52 9.14 8.32
N ASP A 12 -13.04 8.48 9.37
CA ASP A 12 -13.13 9.01 10.73
C ASP A 12 -11.93 8.65 11.62
N ARG A 13 -10.92 7.95 11.10
CA ARG A 13 -9.67 7.71 11.85
C ARG A 13 -8.97 9.02 12.21
N ASP A 14 -8.06 8.96 13.19
CA ASP A 14 -7.25 10.12 13.58
C ASP A 14 -6.51 10.74 12.39
N ARG A 15 -6.29 12.04 12.49
CA ARG A 15 -5.68 12.85 11.43
C ARG A 15 -4.22 12.43 11.22
N GLY A 16 -3.88 12.10 9.98
CA GLY A 16 -2.50 12.04 9.51
C GLY A 16 -2.19 13.24 8.62
N ILE A 17 -1.68 12.99 7.41
CA ILE A 17 -1.51 14.02 6.38
C ILE A 17 -2.86 14.68 6.03
N LEU A 18 -3.87 13.84 5.77
CA LEU A 18 -5.21 14.25 5.35
C LEU A 18 -6.15 14.40 6.55
N THR A 19 -7.02 15.42 6.51
CA THR A 19 -8.18 15.53 7.42
C THR A 19 -9.31 14.60 7.00
N PRO A 20 -10.26 14.24 7.89
CA PRO A 20 -11.46 13.47 7.51
C PRO A 20 -12.18 14.04 6.29
N ASP A 21 -12.30 15.37 6.21
CA ASP A 21 -12.89 16.06 5.07
C ASP A 21 -12.10 15.91 3.76
N ASP A 22 -10.76 15.87 3.83
CA ASP A 22 -9.93 15.67 2.64
C ASP A 22 -10.13 14.24 2.11
N ARG A 23 -10.23 13.25 3.02
CA ARG A 23 -10.47 11.85 2.66
C ARG A 23 -11.84 11.70 1.99
N LYS A 24 -12.89 12.29 2.58
CA LYS A 24 -14.24 12.27 2.01
C LYS A 24 -14.24 12.92 0.62
N PHE A 25 -13.54 14.05 0.46
CA PHE A 25 -13.43 14.71 -0.84
C PHE A 25 -12.69 13.87 -1.88
N LEU A 26 -11.51 13.33 -1.56
CA LEU A 26 -10.73 12.50 -2.49
C LEU A 26 -11.41 11.19 -2.86
N LYS A 27 -12.24 10.63 -1.98
CA LYS A 27 -13.05 9.43 -2.22
C LYS A 27 -14.41 9.73 -2.88
N GLY A 28 -14.65 10.97 -3.34
CA GLY A 28 -15.93 11.34 -3.97
C GLY A 28 -17.15 11.44 -3.04
N LYS A 29 -16.97 11.23 -1.73
CA LYS A 29 -18.04 11.27 -0.71
C LYS A 29 -18.42 12.68 -0.25
N LYS A 30 -17.71 13.69 -0.73
CA LYS A 30 -17.94 15.10 -0.41
C LYS A 30 -17.72 15.94 -1.65
N GLU A 31 -18.75 16.67 -2.04
CA GLU A 31 -18.68 17.68 -3.08
C GLU A 31 -18.67 19.08 -2.46
N PHE A 32 -18.04 20.04 -3.15
CA PHE A 32 -18.03 21.44 -2.72
C PHE A 32 -19.11 22.22 -3.47
N SER A 33 -19.71 23.19 -2.79
CA SER A 33 -20.75 24.04 -3.36
C SER A 33 -20.26 25.05 -4.40
N SER A 34 -18.94 25.24 -4.53
CA SER A 34 -18.35 26.14 -5.52
C SER A 34 -17.00 25.63 -6.03
N GLU A 35 -16.69 25.94 -7.29
CA GLU A 35 -15.38 25.63 -7.88
C GLU A 35 -14.22 26.23 -7.09
N GLN A 36 -14.40 27.43 -6.52
CA GLN A 36 -13.36 28.08 -5.73
C GLN A 36 -13.04 27.28 -4.47
N SER A 37 -14.07 26.82 -3.75
CA SER A 37 -13.90 25.96 -2.57
C SER A 37 -13.20 24.64 -2.92
N GLU A 38 -13.51 24.05 -4.07
CA GLU A 38 -12.86 22.83 -4.55
C GLU A 38 -11.38 23.09 -4.87
N ARG A 39 -11.07 24.17 -5.59
CA ARG A 39 -9.68 24.57 -5.90
C ARG A 39 -8.87 24.79 -4.62
N ASP A 40 -9.45 25.45 -3.62
CA ASP A 40 -8.82 25.70 -2.33
C ASP A 40 -8.59 24.40 -1.56
N ALA A 41 -9.53 23.45 -1.61
CA ALA A 41 -9.35 22.12 -1.04
C ALA A 41 -8.21 21.35 -1.71
N ARG A 42 -8.18 21.30 -3.05
CA ARG A 42 -7.10 20.66 -3.82
C ARG A 42 -5.74 21.31 -3.51
N TYR A 43 -5.67 22.64 -3.46
CA TYR A 43 -4.44 23.36 -3.10
C TYR A 43 -3.94 23.00 -1.70
N ARG A 44 -4.83 23.00 -0.71
CA ARG A 44 -4.51 22.64 0.68
C ARG A 44 -4.02 21.19 0.80
N ILE A 45 -4.65 20.24 0.09
CA ILE A 45 -4.21 18.84 0.05
C ILE A 45 -2.79 18.74 -0.51
N ARG A 46 -2.51 19.35 -1.68
CA ARG A 46 -1.15 19.37 -2.26
C ARG A 46 -0.13 19.96 -1.31
N LYS A 47 -0.47 21.07 -0.63
CA LYS A 47 0.43 21.70 0.35
C LYS A 47 0.71 20.78 1.55
N ARG A 48 -0.29 20.04 2.04
CA ARG A 48 -0.12 19.05 3.12
C ARG A 48 0.78 17.90 2.70
N VAL A 49 0.54 17.33 1.51
CA VAL A 49 1.38 16.24 0.96
C VAL A 49 2.82 16.69 0.80
N LYS A 50 3.05 17.88 0.22
CA LYS A 50 4.41 18.45 0.11
C LYS A 50 5.09 18.56 1.46
N ASN A 51 4.42 19.15 2.45
CA ASN A 51 5.03 19.36 3.77
C ASN A 51 5.25 18.03 4.51
N SER A 52 4.34 17.06 4.39
CA SER A 52 4.55 15.75 5.02
C SER A 52 5.73 14.98 4.43
N ILE A 53 6.03 15.17 3.14
CA ILE A 53 7.24 14.59 2.53
C ILE A 53 8.49 15.21 3.15
N LEU A 54 8.49 16.54 3.38
CA LEU A 54 9.60 17.23 4.05
C LEU A 54 9.75 16.79 5.52
N ASP A 55 8.63 16.53 6.19
CA ASP A 55 8.63 16.06 7.59
C ASP A 55 9.31 14.69 7.73
N PHE A 56 9.38 13.86 6.68
CA PHE A 56 10.11 12.58 6.76
C PHE A 56 11.60 12.76 7.06
N SER A 57 12.23 13.85 6.62
CA SER A 57 13.62 14.16 7.00
C SER A 57 13.73 14.42 8.50
N ILE A 58 12.75 15.14 9.07
CA ILE A 58 12.69 15.38 10.52
C ILE A 58 12.49 14.06 11.27
N LEU A 59 11.54 13.23 10.82
CA LEU A 59 11.26 11.93 11.45
C LEU A 59 12.47 10.99 11.36
N LEU A 60 13.17 10.94 10.22
CA LEU A 60 14.34 10.07 10.04
C LEU A 60 15.46 10.44 11.01
N HIS A 61 15.75 11.73 11.19
CA HIS A 61 16.90 12.19 11.97
C HIS A 61 16.59 12.48 13.45
N HIS A 62 15.32 12.65 13.82
CA HIS A 62 14.94 13.12 15.16
C HIS A 62 13.89 12.27 15.87
N LEU A 63 13.23 11.32 15.20
CA LEU A 63 12.35 10.38 15.91
C LEU A 63 13.20 9.30 16.59
N ASP A 64 13.05 9.18 17.90
CA ASP A 64 13.75 8.16 18.67
C ASP A 64 13.47 6.75 18.14
N GLU A 65 14.51 5.91 18.11
CA GLU A 65 14.43 4.55 17.59
C GLU A 65 13.31 3.74 18.26
N ARG A 66 13.11 3.92 19.56
CA ARG A 66 12.03 3.24 20.32
C ARG A 66 10.65 3.60 19.78
N ASP A 67 10.41 4.87 19.48
CA ASP A 67 9.11 5.34 19.00
C ASP A 67 8.91 4.93 17.55
N ARG A 68 9.97 4.99 16.73
CA ARG A 68 9.98 4.40 15.39
C ARG A 68 9.59 2.93 15.45
N LYS A 69 10.24 2.12 16.30
CA LYS A 69 9.91 0.69 16.47
C LYS A 69 8.45 0.48 16.85
N GLN A 70 7.89 1.27 17.77
CA GLN A 70 6.48 1.16 18.17
C GLN A 70 5.50 1.39 17.03
N VAL A 71 5.80 2.31 16.10
CA VAL A 71 4.96 2.56 14.92
C VAL A 71 4.94 1.36 13.99
N PHE A 72 6.08 0.69 13.77
CA PHE A 72 6.16 -0.42 12.81
C PHE A 72 5.84 -1.79 13.42
N SER A 73 6.37 -2.11 14.61
CA SER A 73 6.27 -3.45 15.20
C SER A 73 4.85 -3.87 15.54
N LYS A 74 3.99 -2.92 15.91
CA LYS A 74 2.59 -3.18 16.24
C LYS A 74 1.75 -3.59 15.03
N HIS A 75 2.20 -3.21 13.82
CA HIS A 75 1.41 -3.34 12.59
C HIS A 75 2.07 -4.23 11.54
N MET A 76 3.23 -4.81 11.85
CA MET A 76 4.00 -5.70 10.95
C MET A 76 4.20 -7.11 11.53
N ALA A 77 3.78 -7.36 12.77
CA ALA A 77 3.90 -8.69 13.38
C ALA A 77 2.86 -9.65 12.79
N LYS A 78 3.32 -10.82 12.31
CA LYS A 78 2.42 -11.92 11.91
C LYS A 78 1.73 -12.48 13.14
N SER A 79 0.41 -12.60 13.11
CA SER A 79 -0.35 -13.29 14.15
C SER A 79 0.08 -14.76 14.21
N SER A 80 0.60 -15.20 15.35
CA SER A 80 0.85 -16.62 15.60
C SER A 80 -0.45 -17.35 15.94
N ASP A 81 -0.49 -18.61 15.51
CA ASP A 81 -1.66 -19.47 15.47
C ASP A 81 -2.29 -19.77 16.84
N ASP A 82 -3.50 -20.31 16.76
CA ASP A 82 -4.40 -20.79 17.80
C ASP A 82 -5.39 -19.75 18.36
N GLU A 83 -6.60 -19.85 17.80
CA GLU A 83 -7.87 -19.16 18.13
C GLU A 83 -8.11 -17.80 17.45
N ILE A 84 -9.06 -17.79 16.51
CA ILE A 84 -9.58 -16.60 15.81
C ILE A 84 -10.53 -15.86 16.77
N SER A 85 -10.07 -14.76 17.37
CA SER A 85 -10.91 -13.83 18.11
C SER A 85 -11.24 -12.60 17.26
N SER A 86 -12.32 -11.88 17.60
CA SER A 86 -12.67 -10.62 16.94
C SER A 86 -11.58 -9.55 17.08
N GLU A 87 -10.81 -9.59 18.16
CA GLU A 87 -9.69 -8.67 18.39
C GLU A 87 -8.52 -9.00 17.46
N LYS A 88 -8.14 -10.29 17.33
CA LYS A 88 -7.08 -10.71 16.40
C LYS A 88 -7.45 -10.40 14.94
N LEU A 89 -8.72 -10.57 14.55
CA LEU A 89 -9.20 -10.19 13.22
C LEU A 89 -9.04 -8.69 12.98
N ARG A 90 -9.34 -7.86 13.98
CA ARG A 90 -9.15 -6.42 13.89
C ARG A 90 -7.67 -6.05 13.76
N GLU A 91 -6.80 -6.64 14.57
CA GLU A 91 -5.35 -6.43 14.50
C GLU A 91 -4.79 -6.84 13.14
N PHE A 92 -5.25 -7.96 12.60
CA PHE A 92 -4.89 -8.43 11.26
C PHE A 92 -5.32 -7.42 10.18
N VAL A 93 -6.58 -6.96 10.21
CA VAL A 93 -7.10 -5.94 9.29
C VAL A 93 -6.28 -4.65 9.39
N GLU A 94 -6.00 -4.16 10.60
CA GLU A 94 -5.20 -2.96 10.82
C GLU A 94 -3.77 -3.11 10.28
N SER A 95 -3.13 -4.27 10.51
CA SER A 95 -1.78 -4.58 10.02
C SER A 95 -1.73 -4.65 8.50
N THR A 96 -2.69 -5.33 7.88
CA THR A 96 -2.83 -5.39 6.41
C THR A 96 -3.01 -3.99 5.81
N MET A 97 -3.85 -3.15 6.42
CA MET A 97 -4.05 -1.77 5.94
C MET A 97 -2.82 -0.89 6.13
N PHE A 98 -2.04 -1.12 7.20
CA PHE A 98 -0.80 -0.41 7.43
C PHE A 98 0.26 -0.79 6.39
N SER A 99 0.46 -2.09 6.15
CA SER A 99 1.33 -2.61 5.09
C SER A 99 0.94 -2.10 3.71
N GLN A 100 -0.35 -2.14 3.37
CA GLN A 100 -0.86 -1.54 2.14
C GLN A 100 -0.56 -0.04 2.07
N GLY A 101 -0.73 0.69 3.17
CA GLY A 101 -0.42 2.11 3.25
C GLY A 101 1.04 2.44 2.98
N ILE A 102 1.98 1.57 3.35
CA ILE A 102 3.40 1.71 2.98
C ILE A 102 3.58 1.50 1.48
N SER A 103 3.02 0.43 0.91
CA SER A 103 3.07 0.16 -0.53
C SER A 103 2.44 1.29 -1.36
N ASP A 104 1.33 1.86 -0.90
CA ASP A 104 0.66 3.01 -1.52
C ASP A 104 1.53 4.27 -1.45
N ALA A 105 2.25 4.48 -0.34
CA ALA A 105 3.19 5.59 -0.21
C ALA A 105 4.36 5.46 -1.21
N ILE A 106 4.94 4.26 -1.34
CA ILE A 106 5.99 3.97 -2.33
C ILE A 106 5.46 4.20 -3.75
N SER A 107 4.25 3.72 -4.06
CA SER A 107 3.61 3.91 -5.36
C SER A 107 3.37 5.39 -5.68
N LEU A 108 2.90 6.17 -4.69
CA LEU A 108 2.72 7.61 -4.83
C LEU A 108 4.04 8.33 -5.10
N LEU A 109 5.12 7.95 -4.40
CA LEU A 109 6.46 8.51 -4.62
C LEU A 109 7.00 8.13 -6.00
N TYR A 110 6.84 6.87 -6.42
CA TYR A 110 7.22 6.41 -7.76
C TYR A 110 6.54 7.24 -8.85
N LEU A 111 5.21 7.43 -8.75
CA LEU A 111 4.47 8.27 -9.69
C LEU A 111 4.95 9.71 -9.65
N GLY A 112 5.08 10.30 -8.45
CA GLY A 112 5.49 11.70 -8.30
C GLY A 112 6.90 11.99 -8.84
N VAL A 113 7.86 11.10 -8.61
CA VAL A 113 9.24 11.20 -9.12
C VAL A 113 9.27 10.99 -10.64
N SER A 114 8.54 9.99 -11.14
CA SER A 114 8.46 9.70 -12.58
C SER A 114 7.80 10.83 -13.36
N ASP A 115 6.70 11.40 -12.84
CA ASP A 115 6.00 12.53 -13.44
C ASP A 115 6.88 13.80 -13.49
N ALA A 116 7.82 13.94 -12.55
CA ALA A 116 8.82 15.00 -12.56
C ALA A 116 10.00 14.75 -13.53
N GLY A 117 10.11 13.54 -14.08
CA GLY A 117 11.19 13.14 -14.99
C GLY A 117 12.48 12.69 -14.30
N ASP A 118 12.43 12.43 -13.00
CA ASP A 118 13.58 11.98 -12.20
C ASP A 118 13.67 10.44 -12.10
N SER A 119 14.83 9.92 -11.69
CA SER A 119 15.05 8.48 -11.51
C SER A 119 14.58 8.01 -10.13
N PHE A 120 13.50 7.23 -10.09
CA PHE A 120 13.04 6.61 -8.85
C PHE A 120 14.07 5.64 -8.25
N GLU A 121 14.82 4.93 -9.09
CA GLU A 121 15.90 4.05 -8.64
C GLU A 121 16.97 4.82 -7.86
N ALA A 122 17.35 6.01 -8.33
CA ALA A 122 18.31 6.87 -7.63
C ALA A 122 17.77 7.34 -6.28
N VAL A 123 16.51 7.79 -6.24
CA VAL A 123 15.84 8.20 -4.99
C VAL A 123 15.78 7.04 -3.99
N LEU A 124 15.49 5.82 -4.46
CA LEU A 124 15.43 4.64 -3.60
C LEU A 124 16.82 4.27 -3.06
N LYS A 125 17.88 4.33 -3.88
CA LYS A 125 19.26 4.12 -3.43
C LYS A 125 19.66 5.12 -2.34
N GLU A 126 19.37 6.41 -2.53
CA GLU A 126 19.63 7.45 -1.54
C GLU A 126 18.84 7.21 -0.24
N GLY A 127 17.57 6.82 -0.35
CA GLY A 127 16.73 6.52 0.81
C GLY A 127 17.26 5.34 1.64
N VAL A 128 17.68 4.26 0.99
CA VAL A 128 18.25 3.08 1.65
C VAL A 128 19.61 3.42 2.27
N ALA A 129 20.48 4.11 1.55
CA ALA A 129 21.78 4.56 2.07
C ALA A 129 21.59 5.44 3.32
N GLY A 130 20.72 6.45 3.24
CA GLY A 130 20.43 7.34 4.37
C GLY A 130 19.85 6.61 5.59
N ALA A 131 19.10 5.53 5.38
CA ALA A 131 18.61 4.69 6.48
C ALA A 131 19.75 3.93 7.19
N GLU A 132 20.69 3.35 6.46
CA GLU A 132 21.87 2.68 7.05
C GLU A 132 22.83 3.68 7.70
N GLU A 133 23.06 4.84 7.07
CA GLU A 133 23.82 5.95 7.65
C GLU A 133 23.19 6.46 8.96
N SER A 134 21.86 6.47 9.06
CA SER A 134 21.17 6.85 10.30
C SER A 134 21.44 5.90 11.47
N LYS A 135 21.88 4.67 11.20
CA LYS A 135 22.34 3.70 12.21
C LYS A 135 23.84 3.85 12.53
N GLY A 136 24.55 4.74 11.83
CA GLY A 136 25.97 5.02 12.02
C GLY A 136 26.91 4.26 11.07
N TYR A 137 26.39 3.54 10.07
CA TYR A 137 27.23 2.86 9.09
C TYR A 137 27.71 3.82 8.00
N LEU A 138 28.88 3.50 7.42
CA LEU A 138 29.33 4.11 6.17
C LEU A 138 28.84 3.24 5.01
N VAL A 139 28.09 3.83 4.08
CA VAL A 139 27.50 3.09 2.95
C VAL A 139 28.32 3.34 1.69
N ASP A 140 29.05 2.31 1.25
CA ASP A 140 29.88 2.41 0.04
C ASP A 140 29.05 2.30 -1.25
N SER A 141 28.01 1.47 -1.26
CA SER A 141 27.14 1.30 -2.43
C SER A 141 25.78 0.72 -2.07
N VAL A 142 24.75 1.08 -2.84
CA VAL A 142 23.42 0.45 -2.81
C VAL A 142 23.06 -0.01 -4.22
N SER A 143 22.70 -1.28 -4.35
CA SER A 143 22.20 -1.84 -5.61
C SER A 143 20.68 -1.99 -5.53
N VAL A 144 19.99 -1.52 -6.55
CA VAL A 144 18.54 -1.65 -6.71
C VAL A 144 18.32 -2.14 -8.14
N ASP A 145 17.61 -3.26 -8.29
CA ASP A 145 17.25 -3.84 -9.58
C ASP A 145 15.73 -3.98 -9.61
N ILE A 146 15.08 -3.25 -10.53
CA ILE A 146 13.62 -3.20 -10.65
C ILE A 146 13.23 -3.49 -12.09
N ASP A 147 12.78 -4.71 -12.33
CA ASP A 147 12.24 -5.15 -13.60
C ASP A 147 10.71 -5.04 -13.61
N VAL A 148 10.18 -4.09 -14.38
CA VAL A 148 8.73 -3.91 -14.54
C VAL A 148 8.28 -4.46 -15.89
N SER A 149 7.69 -5.66 -15.87
CA SER A 149 6.97 -6.22 -17.01
C SER A 149 5.54 -5.68 -17.06
N ARG A 150 5.16 -5.02 -18.16
CA ARG A 150 3.84 -4.40 -18.32
C ARG A 150 3.00 -5.18 -19.33
N GLY A 151 1.90 -5.76 -18.85
CA GLY A 151 0.80 -6.27 -19.68
C GLY A 151 -0.46 -5.46 -19.42
N LYS A 152 -1.24 -5.17 -20.46
CA LYS A 152 -2.63 -4.75 -20.23
C LYS A 152 -3.45 -6.01 -19.95
N PRO A 153 -4.19 -6.08 -18.84
CA PRO A 153 -5.07 -7.23 -18.59
C PRO A 153 -6.13 -7.28 -19.69
N ASP A 154 -6.30 -8.46 -20.28
CA ASP A 154 -7.41 -8.75 -21.19
C ASP A 154 -8.63 -9.10 -20.35
N MET A 155 -9.43 -8.07 -20.03
CA MET A 155 -10.56 -8.23 -19.12
C MET A 155 -11.63 -9.20 -19.62
N GLU A 156 -11.80 -9.34 -20.94
CA GLU A 156 -12.73 -10.31 -21.51
C GLU A 156 -12.26 -11.74 -21.24
N ASP A 157 -10.96 -12.00 -21.38
CA ASP A 157 -10.32 -13.26 -21.03
C ASP A 157 -10.46 -13.57 -19.53
N LEU A 158 -10.22 -12.58 -18.65
CA LEU A 158 -10.33 -12.76 -17.19
C LEU A 158 -11.75 -13.14 -16.76
N VAL A 159 -12.76 -12.50 -17.35
CA VAL A 159 -14.17 -12.83 -17.07
C VAL A 159 -14.52 -14.22 -17.63
N SER A 160 -14.01 -14.57 -18.82
CA SER A 160 -14.19 -15.90 -19.39
C SER A 160 -13.57 -16.99 -18.51
N LYS A 161 -12.35 -16.77 -18.00
CA LYS A 161 -11.68 -17.68 -17.06
C LYS A 161 -12.48 -17.84 -15.77
N LEU A 162 -12.94 -16.73 -15.19
CA LEU A 162 -13.74 -16.75 -13.97
C LEU A 162 -15.04 -17.55 -14.17
N ASN A 163 -15.79 -17.28 -15.25
CA ASN A 163 -17.05 -17.96 -15.57
C ASN A 163 -16.89 -19.45 -15.91
N SER A 164 -15.72 -19.83 -16.46
CA SER A 164 -15.41 -21.22 -16.78
C SER A 164 -14.82 -22.00 -15.60
N GLY A 165 -14.57 -21.33 -14.47
CA GLY A 165 -13.94 -21.91 -13.29
C GLY A 165 -12.43 -22.13 -13.46
N GLU A 166 -11.81 -21.55 -14.48
CA GLU A 166 -10.36 -21.57 -14.66
C GLU A 166 -9.67 -20.73 -13.57
N PRO A 167 -8.54 -21.21 -13.00
CA PRO A 167 -7.83 -20.47 -11.97
C PRO A 167 -7.20 -19.20 -12.54
N LEU A 168 -7.49 -18.06 -11.91
CA LEU A 168 -6.79 -16.81 -12.17
C LEU A 168 -5.46 -16.79 -11.39
N SER A 169 -4.40 -16.27 -12.02
CA SER A 169 -3.15 -15.92 -11.32
C SER A 169 -3.37 -14.76 -10.34
N GLU A 170 -2.43 -14.55 -9.41
CA GLU A 170 -2.49 -13.45 -8.45
C GLU A 170 -2.56 -12.08 -9.15
N GLU A 171 -1.78 -11.88 -10.22
CA GLU A 171 -1.79 -10.65 -10.99
C GLU A 171 -3.14 -10.42 -11.67
N GLU A 172 -3.76 -11.48 -12.17
CA GLU A 172 -5.08 -11.44 -12.79
C GLU A 172 -6.17 -11.16 -11.74
N ILE A 173 -6.11 -11.77 -10.56
CA ILE A 173 -7.02 -11.49 -9.44
C ILE A 173 -6.89 -10.03 -9.00
N ARG A 174 -5.65 -9.52 -8.84
CA ARG A 174 -5.40 -8.11 -8.54
C ARG A 174 -5.92 -7.20 -9.64
N ALA A 175 -5.77 -7.57 -10.91
CA ALA A 175 -6.30 -6.82 -12.03
C ALA A 175 -7.83 -6.75 -12.00
N VAL A 176 -8.51 -7.87 -11.73
CA VAL A 176 -9.98 -7.91 -11.58
C VAL A 176 -10.43 -7.00 -10.44
N ILE A 177 -9.83 -7.13 -9.25
CA ILE A 177 -10.17 -6.31 -8.07
C ILE A 177 -9.96 -4.81 -8.34
N ASN A 178 -8.84 -4.44 -8.96
CA ASN A 178 -8.48 -3.05 -9.20
C ASN A 178 -9.23 -2.42 -10.38
N SER A 179 -9.71 -3.23 -11.34
CA SER A 179 -10.39 -2.72 -12.54
C SER A 179 -11.66 -1.94 -12.21
N GLY A 180 -12.41 -2.37 -11.18
CA GLY A 180 -13.60 -1.69 -10.66
C GLY A 180 -14.68 -1.32 -11.69
N GLN A 181 -14.61 -1.85 -12.92
CA GLN A 181 -15.33 -1.34 -14.10
C GLN A 181 -16.28 -2.37 -14.74
N PHE A 182 -16.58 -3.49 -14.07
CA PHE A 182 -17.49 -4.49 -14.63
C PHE A 182 -18.62 -4.80 -13.65
N ASP A 183 -19.84 -4.94 -14.20
CA ASP A 183 -20.97 -5.63 -13.57
C ASP A 183 -20.58 -7.12 -13.47
N ILE A 184 -19.73 -7.43 -12.50
CA ILE A 184 -19.47 -8.80 -12.09
C ILE A 184 -20.76 -9.29 -11.45
N ASP A 185 -21.39 -10.30 -12.04
CA ASP A 185 -22.58 -10.89 -11.45
C ASP A 185 -22.25 -11.60 -10.12
N ALA A 186 -23.28 -11.90 -9.35
CA ALA A 186 -23.11 -12.50 -8.02
C ALA A 186 -22.41 -13.88 -8.06
N GLU A 187 -22.51 -14.59 -9.18
CA GLU A 187 -21.92 -15.93 -9.36
C GLU A 187 -20.41 -15.83 -9.60
N SER A 188 -20.01 -14.95 -10.51
CA SER A 188 -18.61 -14.59 -10.76
C SER A 188 -17.92 -14.06 -9.50
N LEU A 189 -18.64 -13.27 -8.69
CA LEU A 189 -18.11 -12.75 -7.43
C LEU A 189 -17.88 -13.86 -6.38
N ASP A 190 -18.79 -14.84 -6.29
CA ASP A 190 -18.61 -15.99 -5.41
C ASP A 190 -17.42 -16.86 -5.85
N MET A 191 -17.25 -17.07 -7.15
CA MET A 191 -16.10 -17.78 -7.71
C MET A 191 -14.77 -17.07 -7.41
N LEU A 192 -14.74 -15.74 -7.54
CA LEU A 192 -13.55 -14.95 -7.20
C LEU A 192 -13.19 -15.08 -5.71
N LEU A 193 -14.19 -15.02 -4.82
CA LEU A 193 -13.99 -15.20 -3.39
C LEU A 193 -13.49 -16.62 -3.04
N GLN A 194 -13.99 -17.66 -3.71
CA GLN A 194 -13.51 -19.03 -3.54
C GLN A 194 -12.04 -19.17 -3.97
N GLN A 195 -11.65 -18.57 -5.10
CA GLN A 195 -10.26 -18.59 -5.57
C GLN A 195 -9.32 -17.83 -4.61
N ILE A 196 -9.71 -16.65 -4.13
CA ILE A 196 -8.96 -15.87 -3.13
C ILE A 196 -8.78 -16.69 -1.84
N SER A 197 -9.85 -17.33 -1.35
CA SER A 197 -9.78 -18.17 -0.16
C SER A 197 -8.85 -19.37 -0.35
N SER A 198 -8.84 -19.97 -1.54
CA SER A 198 -7.94 -21.07 -1.87
C SER A 198 -6.47 -20.62 -1.88
N GLN A 199 -6.16 -19.43 -2.39
CA GLN A 199 -4.78 -18.92 -2.47
C GLN A 199 -4.25 -18.46 -1.11
N LEU A 200 -5.08 -17.79 -0.30
CA LEU A 200 -4.74 -17.41 1.08
C LEU A 200 -4.45 -18.61 1.98
N SER A 201 -4.99 -19.78 1.64
CA SER A 201 -4.71 -21.03 2.37
C SER A 201 -3.35 -21.65 1.99
N VAL A 202 -2.72 -21.19 0.91
CA VAL A 202 -1.43 -21.68 0.39
C VAL A 202 -0.29 -20.70 0.71
N GLU A 203 -0.53 -19.39 0.68
CA GLU A 203 0.49 -18.34 0.98
C GLU A 203 1.04 -18.35 2.42
N SER A 204 0.42 -19.07 3.35
CA SER A 204 0.97 -19.26 4.69
C SER A 204 2.29 -20.05 4.72
N GLU A 205 2.67 -20.72 3.62
CA GLU A 205 3.88 -21.56 3.57
C GLU A 205 5.11 -20.91 2.89
N ASP A 206 4.97 -19.99 1.93
CA ASP A 206 6.09 -19.58 1.06
C ASP A 206 6.26 -18.06 0.87
N VAL A 207 6.79 -17.36 1.89
CA VAL A 207 7.43 -16.05 1.65
C VAL A 207 8.85 -16.07 2.24
N GLU A 208 9.80 -16.64 1.49
CA GLU A 208 11.22 -16.42 1.70
C GLU A 208 11.59 -15.02 1.16
N ILE A 209 11.57 -14.03 2.06
CA ILE A 209 12.30 -12.79 1.81
C ILE A 209 13.78 -13.11 2.06
N ASN A 210 14.58 -13.22 1.00
CA ASN A 210 16.04 -13.28 1.10
C ASN A 210 16.58 -11.91 1.54
N LEU A 211 16.50 -11.64 2.84
CA LEU A 211 17.29 -10.61 3.50
C LEU A 211 18.66 -11.23 3.78
N ASN A 212 19.66 -10.91 2.96
CA ASN A 212 21.05 -11.14 3.33
C ASN A 212 21.40 -10.20 4.49
N TYR A 213 21.09 -10.65 5.70
CA TYR A 213 21.52 -10.06 6.95
C TYR A 213 22.86 -10.70 7.32
N GLU A 214 23.95 -9.94 7.26
CA GLU A 214 25.17 -10.30 7.97
C GLU A 214 25.02 -9.79 9.42
N PRO A 215 24.90 -10.68 10.43
CA PRO A 215 24.88 -10.25 11.81
C PRO A 215 26.25 -9.68 12.20
N ASP A 216 26.23 -8.57 12.93
CA ASP A 216 27.41 -8.02 13.61
C ASP A 216 27.98 -9.07 14.60
N ASP A 217 29.25 -9.46 14.42
CA ASP A 217 30.04 -10.13 15.46
C ASP A 217 30.39 -9.12 16.57
N GLU A 218 30.07 -9.50 17.80
CA GLU A 218 30.18 -8.81 19.12
C GLU A 218 31.12 -7.58 19.27
#